data_AF-A0A9W6J0V2-F1
#
_entry.id   AF-A0A9W6J0V2-F1
#
_cell.length_a   1.000
_cell.length_b   1.000
_cell.length_c   1.000
_cell.angle_alpha   90.00
_cell.angle_beta   90.00
_cell.angle_gamma   90.00
#
_symmetry.space_group_name_H-M   'P 1'
#
loop_
_entity.id
_entity.type
_entity.pdbx_description
1 polymer ?
#
loop_
_entity_poly.entity_id
_entity_poly.type
_entity_poly.pdbx_seq_one_letter_code
_entity_poly.pdbx_strand_id
1 'polypeptide(L)'
;MVHMKILIHGLAAALIGWSVAAHAQPAPPPALPGPPALTEQSIDTADFDGWRSRADAGAKADADRNALEDGVAKAKTKKAKKAAREKLASLPKPPNAGPDPFLIRAQILLDRAHASPGVIDGRDGDNFKKAVKAFREMRGMPLDGGLDPALWSALTGDQGRATKSYVIYSEDLNGRYVDDLPKDYAKLAKLKWLGFRDAVEMLGERFHVDEPLLRAMNPGVDFKKAGVAIIVPDTGAFPEGKVERITVDKRLGELRAYDATDKIVMIAPATIGSPDTPSPEGKMTVNGAFPDPVYVYNPKLNFQQGKNKQKLTLPPGPNGPVGAMWIDLSKPTYGIHGTPEPSQISKTASHGCVRLTNWDAADLGRLVDPKKTTVEFTE
;
A
#
# COMPACT_ATOMS: atom_id res chain seq x y z
N MET A 1 -17.14 -45.14 -84.64
CA MET A 1 -16.11 -46.19 -84.89
C MET A 1 -14.84 -45.67 -84.25
N VAL A 2 -14.31 -46.22 -83.16
CA VAL A 2 -13.93 -47.61 -82.90
C VAL A 2 -14.19 -47.95 -81.43
N HIS A 3 -14.83 -49.09 -81.20
CA HIS A 3 -14.90 -49.79 -79.91
C HIS A 3 -13.57 -50.52 -79.67
N MET A 4 -13.01 -50.46 -78.46
CA MET A 4 -12.13 -51.55 -78.00
C MET A 4 -12.36 -51.84 -76.52
N LYS A 5 -12.63 -53.12 -76.26
CA LYS A 5 -12.98 -53.75 -74.99
C LYS A 5 -11.72 -54.22 -74.26
N ILE A 6 -11.74 -54.03 -72.93
CA ILE A 6 -11.35 -54.96 -71.85
C ILE A 6 -9.88 -55.43 -71.78
N LEU A 7 -9.23 -55.17 -70.64
CA LEU A 7 -8.65 -56.23 -69.80
C LEU A 7 -8.44 -55.75 -68.36
N ILE A 8 -9.12 -56.42 -67.43
CA ILE A 8 -8.95 -56.31 -65.98
C ILE A 8 -7.77 -57.21 -65.61
N HIS A 9 -6.75 -56.67 -64.94
CA HIS A 9 -5.78 -57.45 -64.16
C HIS A 9 -5.69 -56.84 -62.77
N GLY A 10 -6.14 -57.60 -61.77
CA GLY A 10 -6.01 -57.25 -60.36
C GLY A 10 -4.56 -57.34 -59.92
N LEU A 11 -4.06 -56.25 -59.32
CA LEU A 11 -2.87 -56.27 -58.48
C LEU A 11 -3.31 -55.92 -57.06
N ALA A 12 -3.23 -56.90 -56.16
CA ALA A 12 -3.34 -56.67 -54.74
C ALA A 12 -2.07 -55.96 -54.25
N ALA A 13 -2.16 -54.67 -53.94
CA ALA A 13 -1.10 -53.92 -53.27
C ALA A 13 -1.28 -54.04 -51.76
N ALA A 14 -0.31 -54.66 -51.10
CA ALA A 14 -0.20 -54.72 -49.65
C ALA A 14 0.00 -53.30 -49.07
N LEU A 15 -0.98 -52.81 -48.33
CA LEU A 15 -0.87 -51.58 -47.53
C LEU A 15 0.00 -51.86 -46.31
N ILE A 16 1.27 -51.46 -46.37
CA ILE A 16 2.13 -51.33 -45.19
C ILE A 16 1.66 -50.08 -44.44
N GLY A 17 0.86 -50.27 -43.39
CA GLY A 17 0.44 -49.19 -42.50
C GLY A 17 1.63 -48.66 -41.70
N TRP A 18 2.09 -47.46 -42.01
CA TRP A 18 2.91 -46.68 -41.09
C TRP A 18 2.00 -46.10 -40.02
N SER A 19 1.99 -46.72 -38.84
CA SER A 19 1.41 -46.10 -37.64
C SER A 19 2.23 -44.86 -37.29
N VAL A 20 1.72 -43.69 -37.65
CA VAL A 20 2.18 -42.43 -37.08
C VAL A 20 1.69 -42.43 -35.63
N ALA A 21 2.59 -42.72 -34.69
CA ALA A 21 2.32 -42.50 -33.29
C ALA A 21 2.06 -41.00 -33.10
N ALA A 22 0.78 -40.65 -32.97
CA ALA A 22 0.35 -39.32 -32.57
C ALA A 22 0.98 -39.04 -31.20
N HIS A 23 2.05 -38.25 -31.18
CA HIS A 23 2.56 -37.67 -29.96
C HIS A 23 1.46 -36.75 -29.45
N ALA A 24 0.74 -37.20 -28.42
CA ALA A 24 -0.19 -36.36 -27.69
C ALA A 24 0.59 -35.12 -27.25
N GLN A 25 0.19 -33.94 -27.74
CA GLN A 25 0.72 -32.70 -27.20
C GLN A 25 0.39 -32.72 -25.69
N PRO A 26 1.38 -32.44 -24.81
CA PRO A 26 1.09 -32.33 -23.39
C PRO A 26 -0.01 -31.30 -23.22
N ALA A 27 -1.00 -31.61 -22.37
CA ALA A 27 -2.09 -30.70 -22.07
C ALA A 27 -1.48 -29.32 -21.72
N PRO A 28 -2.04 -28.22 -22.24
CA PRO A 28 -1.59 -26.89 -21.84
C PRO A 28 -1.64 -26.82 -20.31
N PRO A 29 -0.63 -26.24 -19.65
CA PRO A 29 -0.67 -26.07 -18.21
C PRO A 29 -1.98 -25.38 -17.83
N PRO A 30 -2.61 -25.77 -16.71
CA PRO A 30 -3.86 -25.14 -16.28
C PRO A 30 -3.67 -23.63 -16.27
N ALA A 31 -4.65 -22.91 -16.82
CA ALA A 31 -4.64 -21.45 -16.76
C ALA A 31 -4.46 -21.04 -15.29
N LEU A 32 -3.47 -20.17 -15.03
CA LEU A 32 -3.27 -19.64 -13.68
C LEU A 32 -4.59 -19.02 -13.22
N PRO A 33 -5.04 -19.30 -11.98
CA PRO A 33 -6.25 -18.67 -11.47
C PRO A 33 -6.10 -17.15 -11.59
N GLY A 34 -7.18 -16.48 -12.01
CA GLY A 34 -7.23 -15.01 -12.02
C GLY A 34 -6.93 -14.43 -10.63
N PRO A 35 -6.66 -13.12 -10.53
CA PRO A 35 -6.46 -12.50 -9.22
C PRO A 35 -7.64 -12.84 -8.31
N PRO A 36 -7.38 -13.28 -7.07
CA PRO A 36 -8.44 -13.70 -6.17
C PRO A 36 -9.42 -12.53 -5.94
N ALA A 37 -10.72 -12.86 -5.85
CA ALA A 37 -11.73 -11.85 -5.54
C ALA A 37 -11.41 -11.18 -4.19
N LEU A 38 -11.69 -9.88 -4.06
CA LEU A 38 -11.45 -9.10 -2.83
C LEU A 38 -12.72 -9.00 -1.97
N THR A 39 -13.32 -10.15 -1.68
CA THR A 39 -14.52 -10.25 -0.84
C THR A 39 -14.13 -10.32 0.64
N GLU A 40 -15.08 -10.00 1.51
CA GLU A 40 -14.97 -10.19 2.96
C GLU A 40 -14.54 -11.63 3.30
N GLN A 41 -15.17 -12.64 2.71
CA GLN A 41 -14.81 -14.04 2.92
C GLN A 41 -13.37 -14.34 2.48
N SER A 42 -12.99 -13.97 1.26
CA SER A 42 -11.66 -14.27 0.73
C SER A 42 -10.54 -13.56 1.47
N ILE A 43 -10.78 -12.37 2.01
CA ILE A 43 -9.81 -11.65 2.86
C ILE A 43 -9.75 -12.33 4.23
N ASP A 44 -10.87 -12.49 4.94
CA ASP A 44 -10.89 -13.00 6.31
C ASP A 44 -10.44 -14.46 6.43
N THR A 45 -10.58 -15.27 5.38
CA THR A 45 -10.11 -16.67 5.38
C THR A 45 -8.75 -16.84 4.71
N ALA A 46 -8.12 -15.78 4.20
CA ALA A 46 -6.82 -15.89 3.54
C ALA A 46 -5.74 -16.39 4.52
N ASP A 47 -4.92 -17.35 4.10
CA ASP A 47 -3.87 -17.95 4.91
C ASP A 47 -2.49 -17.86 4.25
N PHE A 48 -1.47 -18.16 5.06
CA PHE A 48 -0.08 -18.06 4.66
C PHE A 48 0.27 -19.01 3.52
N ASP A 49 -0.16 -20.27 3.60
CA ASP A 49 0.16 -21.29 2.59
C ASP A 49 -0.48 -20.98 1.23
N GLY A 50 -1.73 -20.52 1.24
CA GLY A 50 -2.44 -20.09 0.05
C GLY A 50 -1.77 -18.89 -0.61
N TRP A 51 -1.35 -17.89 0.18
CA TRP A 51 -0.57 -16.77 -0.34
C TRP A 51 0.79 -17.22 -0.88
N ARG A 52 1.53 -18.04 -0.13
CA ARG A 52 2.86 -18.50 -0.53
C ARG A 52 2.81 -19.25 -1.86
N SER A 53 1.82 -20.11 -2.03
CA SER A 53 1.57 -20.83 -3.28
C SER A 53 1.33 -19.86 -4.46
N ARG A 54 0.50 -18.81 -4.27
CA ARG A 54 0.27 -17.78 -5.29
C ARG A 54 1.52 -16.95 -5.58
N ALA A 55 2.26 -16.56 -4.54
CA ALA A 55 3.50 -15.80 -4.65
C ALA A 55 4.56 -16.56 -5.47
N ASP A 56 4.76 -17.85 -5.19
CA ASP A 56 5.71 -18.69 -5.90
C ASP A 56 5.30 -18.93 -7.36
N ALA A 57 4.00 -19.13 -7.62
CA ALA A 57 3.47 -19.20 -8.98
C ALA A 57 3.69 -17.88 -9.76
N GLY A 58 3.51 -16.74 -9.10
CA GLY A 58 3.78 -15.42 -9.67
C GLY A 58 5.25 -15.20 -10.00
N ALA A 59 6.16 -15.47 -9.06
CA ALA A 59 7.60 -15.35 -9.27
C ALA A 59 8.10 -16.22 -10.42
N LYS A 60 7.56 -17.45 -10.55
CA LYS A 60 7.84 -18.32 -11.69
C LYS A 60 7.34 -17.72 -13.00
N ALA A 61 6.10 -17.21 -13.04
CA ALA A 61 5.54 -16.59 -14.23
C ALA A 61 6.34 -15.34 -14.68
N ASP A 62 6.86 -14.56 -13.73
CA ASP A 62 7.72 -13.41 -14.01
C ASP A 62 9.10 -13.84 -14.53
N ALA A 63 9.70 -14.88 -13.94
CA ALA A 63 10.96 -15.43 -14.42
C ALA A 63 10.81 -15.96 -15.87
N ASP A 64 9.74 -16.70 -16.16
CA ASP A 64 9.44 -17.21 -17.49
C ASP A 64 9.25 -16.08 -18.51
N ARG A 65 8.54 -15.01 -18.11
CA ARG A 65 8.34 -13.81 -18.92
C ARG A 65 9.66 -13.09 -19.21
N ASN A 66 10.44 -12.78 -18.18
CA ASN A 66 11.73 -12.09 -18.30
C ASN A 66 12.69 -12.86 -19.20
N ALA A 67 12.73 -14.19 -19.09
CA ALA A 67 13.53 -15.04 -19.97
C ALA A 67 13.12 -14.94 -21.44
N LEU A 68 11.81 -14.81 -21.73
CA LEU A 68 11.31 -14.61 -23.10
C LEU A 68 11.58 -13.19 -23.61
N GLU A 69 11.44 -12.16 -22.77
CA GLU A 69 11.78 -10.78 -23.13
C GLU A 69 13.26 -10.64 -23.48
N ASP A 70 14.14 -11.24 -22.67
CA ASP A 70 15.56 -11.39 -22.96
C ASP A 70 15.80 -12.13 -24.29
N GLY A 71 15.05 -13.19 -24.54
CA GLY A 71 15.08 -13.92 -25.80
C GLY A 71 14.68 -13.06 -27.00
N VAL A 72 13.65 -12.21 -26.87
CA VAL A 72 13.25 -11.24 -27.90
C VAL A 72 14.36 -10.22 -28.14
N ALA A 73 14.99 -9.72 -27.08
CA ALA A 73 16.09 -8.76 -27.16
C ALA A 73 17.32 -9.36 -27.87
N LYS A 74 17.68 -10.61 -27.54
CA LYS A 74 18.87 -11.32 -28.04
C LYS A 74 18.69 -11.98 -29.42
N ALA A 75 17.46 -12.13 -29.92
CA ALA A 75 17.19 -12.80 -31.19
C ALA A 75 17.77 -12.06 -32.41
N LYS A 76 18.58 -12.77 -33.22
CA LYS A 76 19.28 -12.20 -34.39
C LYS A 76 18.43 -12.11 -35.67
N THR A 77 17.32 -12.85 -35.76
CA THR A 77 16.50 -12.90 -36.98
C THR A 77 15.08 -12.41 -36.75
N LYS A 78 14.46 -11.83 -37.79
CA LYS A 78 13.07 -11.35 -37.75
C LYS A 78 12.09 -12.49 -37.43
N LYS A 79 12.37 -13.71 -37.91
CA LYS A 79 11.58 -14.92 -37.63
C LYS A 79 11.66 -15.32 -36.15
N ALA A 80 12.86 -15.33 -35.56
CA ALA A 80 13.04 -15.64 -34.14
C ALA A 80 12.41 -14.59 -33.21
N LYS A 81 12.54 -13.30 -33.54
CA LYS A 81 11.86 -12.21 -32.80
C LYS A 81 10.34 -12.35 -32.84
N LYS A 82 9.77 -12.70 -33.99
CA LYS A 82 8.32 -12.90 -34.14
C LYS A 82 7.83 -14.07 -33.29
N ALA A 83 8.49 -15.23 -33.37
CA ALA A 83 8.12 -16.41 -32.59
C ALA A 83 8.23 -16.17 -31.07
N ALA A 84 9.28 -15.45 -30.62
CA ALA A 84 9.45 -15.11 -29.21
C ALA A 84 8.38 -14.12 -28.70
N ARG A 85 7.97 -13.13 -29.52
CA ARG A 85 6.87 -12.20 -29.18
C ARG A 85 5.51 -12.88 -29.13
N GLU A 86 5.24 -13.81 -30.05
CA GLU A 86 4.01 -14.61 -30.04
C GLU A 86 3.94 -15.49 -28.79
N LYS A 87 5.08 -16.11 -28.41
CA LYS A 87 5.18 -16.89 -27.18
C LYS A 87 4.99 -16.02 -25.93
N LEU A 88 5.61 -14.83 -25.88
CA LEU A 88 5.45 -13.86 -24.80
C LEU A 88 3.99 -13.40 -24.65
N ALA A 89 3.31 -13.11 -25.77
CA ALA A 89 1.91 -12.71 -25.78
C ALA A 89 0.95 -13.84 -25.36
N SER A 90 1.36 -15.09 -25.54
CA SER A 90 0.59 -16.27 -25.12
C SER A 90 0.76 -16.61 -23.63
N LEU A 91 1.73 -16.02 -22.93
CA LEU A 91 1.91 -16.28 -21.50
C LEU A 91 0.79 -15.62 -20.69
N PRO A 92 0.23 -16.32 -19.68
CA PRO A 92 -0.68 -15.70 -18.73
C PRO A 92 0.00 -14.53 -18.04
N LYS A 93 -0.71 -13.40 -17.90
CA LYS A 93 -0.23 -12.28 -17.09
C LYS A 93 0.11 -12.79 -15.69
N PRO A 94 1.17 -12.27 -15.05
CA PRO A 94 1.58 -12.80 -13.76
C PRO A 94 0.44 -12.53 -12.77
N PRO A 95 0.07 -13.50 -11.91
CA PRO A 95 -1.08 -13.39 -11.01
C PRO A 95 -0.96 -12.24 -10.00
N ASN A 96 0.23 -11.64 -9.83
CA ASN A 96 0.56 -10.70 -8.74
C ASN A 96 0.55 -9.20 -9.13
N ALA A 97 -0.16 -8.79 -10.19
CA ALA A 97 -0.19 -7.35 -10.54
C ALA A 97 -1.14 -6.53 -9.64
N GLY A 98 -2.13 -7.17 -9.01
CA GLY A 98 -3.16 -6.56 -8.17
C GLY A 98 -2.94 -6.80 -6.67
N PRO A 99 -3.80 -6.21 -5.82
CA PRO A 99 -3.82 -6.51 -4.39
C PRO A 99 -4.16 -7.98 -4.12
N ASP A 100 -3.56 -8.57 -3.09
CA ASP A 100 -3.82 -9.94 -2.65
C ASP A 100 -4.60 -9.97 -1.31
N PRO A 101 -5.69 -10.75 -1.18
CA PRO A 101 -6.48 -10.86 0.04
C PRO A 101 -5.69 -11.18 1.31
N PHE A 102 -4.65 -12.01 1.20
CA PHE A 102 -3.79 -12.32 2.33
C PHE A 102 -2.96 -11.12 2.75
N LEU A 103 -2.41 -10.37 1.79
CA LEU A 103 -1.64 -9.16 2.08
C LEU A 103 -2.52 -8.06 2.65
N ILE A 104 -3.77 -7.92 2.17
CA ILE A 104 -4.77 -7.03 2.78
C ILE A 104 -4.98 -7.45 4.24
N ARG A 105 -5.28 -8.73 4.50
CA ARG A 105 -5.48 -9.25 5.85
C ARG A 105 -4.27 -9.00 6.75
N ALA A 106 -3.07 -9.31 6.27
CA ALA A 106 -1.83 -9.13 7.02
C ALA A 106 -1.59 -7.65 7.35
N GLN A 107 -1.77 -6.73 6.39
CA GLN A 107 -1.65 -5.29 6.62
C GLN A 107 -2.65 -4.78 7.66
N ILE A 108 -3.90 -5.26 7.63
CA ILE A 108 -4.90 -4.88 8.64
C ILE A 108 -4.50 -5.35 10.04
N LEU A 109 -4.03 -6.59 10.18
CA LEU A 109 -3.60 -7.14 11.47
C LEU A 109 -2.35 -6.42 12.01
N LEU A 110 -1.44 -6.00 11.13
CA LEU A 110 -0.27 -5.20 11.48
C LEU A 110 -0.68 -3.79 11.97
N ASP A 111 -1.58 -3.13 11.24
CA ASP A 111 -2.14 -1.82 11.61
C ASP A 111 -2.83 -1.87 12.98
N ARG A 112 -3.69 -2.89 13.20
CA ARG A 112 -4.35 -3.16 14.48
C ARG A 112 -3.38 -3.38 15.64
N ALA A 113 -2.20 -3.91 15.35
CA ALA A 113 -1.14 -4.13 16.33
C ALA A 113 -0.25 -2.90 16.56
N HIS A 114 -0.56 -1.76 15.92
CA HIS A 114 0.24 -0.53 15.91
C HIS A 114 1.64 -0.70 15.33
N ALA A 115 1.83 -1.72 14.48
CA ALA A 115 2.97 -1.88 13.59
C ALA A 115 2.52 -1.45 12.20
N SER A 116 2.33 -0.14 12.00
CA SER A 116 1.61 0.42 10.87
C SER A 116 2.26 0.07 9.53
N PRO A 117 1.50 -0.44 8.53
CA PRO A 117 1.96 -0.57 7.15
C PRO A 117 1.91 0.78 6.39
N GLY A 118 1.56 1.88 7.07
CA GLY A 118 1.09 3.08 6.42
C GLY A 118 -0.28 2.79 5.81
N VAL A 119 -0.37 2.84 4.48
CA VAL A 119 -1.63 2.59 3.78
C VAL A 119 -1.84 1.10 3.51
N ILE A 120 -3.04 0.61 3.81
CA ILE A 120 -3.49 -0.72 3.40
C ILE A 120 -3.80 -0.65 1.90
N ASP A 121 -3.01 -1.38 1.11
CA ASP A 121 -3.09 -1.42 -0.36
C ASP A 121 -3.07 -2.85 -0.93
N GLY A 122 -2.92 -3.85 -0.06
CA GLY A 122 -2.89 -5.27 -0.40
C GLY A 122 -1.63 -5.71 -1.15
N ARG A 123 -0.53 -4.96 -1.09
CA ARG A 123 0.68 -5.21 -1.88
C ARG A 123 1.90 -5.53 -1.01
N ASP A 124 2.82 -6.30 -1.58
CA ASP A 124 4.11 -6.62 -0.98
C ASP A 124 5.13 -5.50 -1.24
N GLY A 125 4.83 -4.32 -0.66
CA GLY A 125 5.66 -3.12 -0.77
C GLY A 125 6.67 -2.97 0.38
N ASP A 126 7.53 -1.96 0.29
CA ASP A 126 8.56 -1.72 1.31
C ASP A 126 7.97 -1.36 2.67
N ASN A 127 6.90 -0.57 2.73
CA ASN A 127 6.23 -0.26 4.00
C ASN A 127 5.60 -1.51 4.65
N PHE A 128 5.10 -2.46 3.85
CA PHE A 128 4.62 -3.73 4.38
C PHE A 128 5.76 -4.54 5.02
N LYS A 129 6.93 -4.59 4.37
CA LYS A 129 8.12 -5.26 4.93
C LYS A 129 8.61 -4.59 6.22
N LYS A 130 8.55 -3.25 6.27
CA LYS A 130 8.83 -2.46 7.49
C LYS A 130 7.87 -2.84 8.61
N ALA A 131 6.57 -2.85 8.36
CA ALA A 131 5.55 -3.25 9.33
C ALA A 131 5.75 -4.69 9.85
N VAL A 132 6.07 -5.63 8.96
CA VAL A 132 6.44 -7.01 9.33
C VAL A 132 7.63 -7.04 10.30
N LYS A 133 8.70 -6.29 10.00
CA LYS A 133 9.87 -6.19 10.87
C LYS A 133 9.54 -5.49 12.20
N ALA A 134 8.72 -4.45 12.16
CA ALA A 134 8.26 -3.72 13.33
C ALA A 134 7.46 -4.63 14.29
N PHE A 135 6.51 -5.40 13.76
CA PHE A 135 5.74 -6.34 14.59
C PHE A 135 6.63 -7.45 15.17
N ARG A 136 7.62 -7.95 14.42
CA ARG A 136 8.64 -8.87 14.97
C ARG A 136 9.38 -8.27 16.15
N GLU A 137 9.86 -7.03 16.00
CA GLU A 137 10.54 -6.29 17.05
C GLU A 137 9.66 -6.15 18.30
N MET A 138 8.40 -5.74 18.12
CA MET A 138 7.40 -5.62 19.20
C MET A 138 7.05 -6.96 19.89
N ARG A 139 7.37 -8.08 19.26
CA ARG A 139 7.15 -9.44 19.80
C ARG A 139 8.45 -10.13 20.24
N GLY A 140 9.59 -9.45 20.18
CA GLY A 140 10.89 -10.04 20.52
C GLY A 140 11.31 -11.18 19.60
N MET A 141 10.83 -11.19 18.35
CA MET A 141 11.13 -12.21 17.35
C MET A 141 12.38 -11.83 16.53
N PRO A 142 13.09 -12.80 15.91
CA PRO A 142 14.18 -12.51 14.99
C PRO A 142 13.73 -11.59 13.84
N LEU A 143 14.51 -10.55 13.54
CA LEU A 143 14.13 -9.48 12.60
C LEU A 143 14.28 -9.85 11.12
N ASP A 144 15.03 -10.89 10.80
CA ASP A 144 15.37 -11.33 9.43
C ASP A 144 14.40 -12.37 8.86
N GLY A 145 13.45 -12.87 9.65
CA GLY A 145 12.53 -13.93 9.25
C GLY A 145 11.41 -13.53 8.27
N GLY A 146 11.23 -12.24 7.97
CA GLY A 146 10.20 -11.77 7.02
C GLY A 146 8.77 -12.17 7.43
N LEU A 147 7.87 -12.38 6.47
CA LEU A 147 6.56 -12.96 6.76
C LEU A 147 6.68 -14.49 6.70
N ASP A 148 6.53 -15.15 7.85
CA ASP A 148 6.67 -16.61 8.00
C ASP A 148 5.51 -17.19 8.84
N PRO A 149 5.39 -18.53 8.96
CA PRO A 149 4.31 -19.16 9.74
C PRO A 149 4.28 -18.75 11.22
N ALA A 150 5.44 -18.49 11.83
CA ALA A 150 5.51 -18.11 13.25
C ALA A 150 4.95 -16.69 13.45
N LEU A 151 5.32 -15.75 12.58
CA LEU A 151 4.78 -14.39 12.57
C LEU A 151 3.28 -14.40 12.28
N TRP A 152 2.85 -15.20 11.31
CA TRP A 152 1.44 -15.32 10.95
C TRP A 152 0.58 -15.84 12.11
N SER A 153 1.07 -16.86 12.82
CA SER A 153 0.45 -17.37 14.05
C SER A 153 0.33 -16.27 15.11
N ALA A 154 1.39 -15.47 15.31
CA ALA A 154 1.37 -14.35 16.25
C ALA A 154 0.40 -13.22 15.84
N LEU A 155 0.26 -12.92 14.54
CA LEU A 155 -0.67 -11.91 14.02
C LEU A 155 -2.13 -12.32 14.15
N THR A 156 -2.43 -13.61 14.01
CA THR A 156 -3.81 -14.14 14.03
C THR A 156 -4.27 -14.58 15.42
N GLY A 157 -3.46 -14.37 16.46
CA GLY A 157 -3.76 -14.80 17.83
C GLY A 157 -5.05 -14.21 18.42
N ASP A 158 -5.49 -13.03 17.97
CA ASP A 158 -6.73 -12.39 18.44
C ASP A 158 -8.01 -13.07 17.90
N GLN A 159 -7.88 -13.94 16.90
CA GLN A 159 -8.98 -14.62 16.17
C GLN A 159 -10.03 -13.66 15.59
N GLY A 160 -9.70 -12.36 15.51
CA GLY A 160 -10.59 -11.33 15.00
C GLY A 160 -10.70 -11.38 13.49
N ARG A 161 -11.86 -10.96 12.97
CA ARG A 161 -12.03 -10.70 11.54
C ARG A 161 -11.14 -9.53 11.13
N ALA A 162 -10.57 -9.56 9.94
CA ALA A 162 -9.78 -8.43 9.43
C ALA A 162 -10.67 -7.37 8.80
N THR A 163 -11.82 -7.76 8.26
CA THR A 163 -12.77 -6.83 7.65
C THR A 163 -14.06 -6.70 8.47
N LYS A 164 -14.76 -5.58 8.25
CA LYS A 164 -16.11 -5.35 8.79
C LYS A 164 -17.00 -4.69 7.76
N SER A 165 -18.31 -4.86 7.94
CA SER A 165 -19.32 -4.13 7.18
C SER A 165 -19.52 -2.73 7.77
N TYR A 166 -19.55 -1.71 6.91
CA TYR A 166 -19.84 -0.34 7.26
C TYR A 166 -20.96 0.20 6.36
N VAL A 167 -21.98 0.81 6.96
CA VAL A 167 -23.04 1.49 6.21
C VAL A 167 -22.64 2.94 6.01
N ILE A 168 -22.63 3.42 4.76
CA ILE A 168 -22.39 4.82 4.46
C ILE A 168 -23.57 5.64 5.00
N TYR A 169 -23.31 6.55 5.93
CA TYR A 169 -24.34 7.39 6.53
C TYR A 169 -24.48 8.72 5.77
N SER A 170 -25.59 9.43 6.01
CA SER A 170 -25.81 10.77 5.42
C SER A 170 -24.75 11.77 5.88
N GLU A 171 -24.25 11.63 7.10
CA GLU A 171 -23.19 12.45 7.69
C GLU A 171 -21.87 12.28 6.94
N ASP A 172 -21.58 11.07 6.46
CA ASP A 172 -20.43 10.81 5.62
C ASP A 172 -20.55 11.53 4.28
N LEU A 173 -21.75 11.75 3.76
CA LEU A 173 -21.94 12.46 2.48
C LEU A 173 -22.00 13.98 2.63
N ASN A 174 -22.28 14.46 3.84
CA ASN A 174 -22.35 15.87 4.18
C ASN A 174 -21.05 16.40 4.82
N GLY A 175 -19.94 15.70 4.57
CA GLY A 175 -18.61 16.11 5.00
C GLY A 175 -18.16 17.45 4.40
N ARG A 176 -17.08 18.01 4.94
CA ARG A 176 -16.45 19.24 4.44
C ARG A 176 -15.69 18.99 3.13
N TYR A 177 -16.39 18.60 2.08
CA TYR A 177 -15.77 18.23 0.81
C TYR A 177 -15.29 19.43 -0.01
N VAL A 178 -14.20 19.24 -0.75
CA VAL A 178 -13.58 20.21 -1.66
C VAL A 178 -13.12 19.45 -2.92
N ASP A 179 -13.98 19.41 -3.93
CA ASP A 179 -13.75 18.62 -5.15
C ASP A 179 -12.46 19.00 -5.91
N ASP A 180 -12.16 20.31 -6.02
CA ASP A 180 -10.96 20.83 -6.69
C ASP A 180 -10.02 21.48 -5.67
N LEU A 181 -9.06 20.70 -5.19
CA LEU A 181 -7.98 21.17 -4.32
C LEU A 181 -6.78 21.65 -5.15
N PRO A 182 -6.53 22.96 -5.24
CA PRO A 182 -5.40 23.48 -6.00
C PRO A 182 -4.08 23.16 -5.29
N LYS A 183 -3.01 22.91 -6.04
CA LYS A 183 -1.65 22.72 -5.47
C LYS A 183 -0.99 24.04 -5.03
N ASP A 184 -1.50 25.18 -5.47
CA ASP A 184 -0.93 26.50 -5.17
C ASP A 184 -1.39 27.03 -3.81
N TYR A 185 -0.44 27.41 -2.96
CA TYR A 185 -0.74 27.83 -1.58
C TYR A 185 -1.56 29.11 -1.50
N ALA A 186 -1.38 30.06 -2.42
CA ALA A 186 -2.19 31.28 -2.44
C ALA A 186 -3.65 31.00 -2.85
N LYS A 187 -3.90 29.95 -3.63
CA LYS A 187 -5.26 29.46 -3.89
C LYS A 187 -5.84 28.71 -2.69
N LEU A 188 -5.06 27.80 -2.07
CA LEU A 188 -5.49 27.08 -0.87
C LEU A 188 -5.87 28.02 0.28
N ALA A 189 -5.11 29.10 0.48
CA ALA A 189 -5.37 30.11 1.52
C ALA A 189 -6.72 30.85 1.36
N LYS A 190 -7.36 30.76 0.18
CA LYS A 190 -8.66 31.39 -0.08
C LYS A 190 -9.84 30.45 0.17
N LEU A 191 -9.59 29.17 0.41
CA LEU A 191 -10.63 28.20 0.70
C LEU A 191 -11.15 28.38 2.13
N LYS A 192 -12.33 27.80 2.41
CA LYS A 192 -12.91 27.80 3.76
C LYS A 192 -12.27 26.74 4.67
N TRP A 193 -11.89 25.61 4.09
CA TRP A 193 -11.23 24.46 4.72
C TRP A 193 -10.47 23.66 3.64
N LEU A 194 -9.47 22.89 4.06
CA LEU A 194 -8.72 21.97 3.19
C LEU A 194 -9.21 20.53 3.45
N GLY A 195 -10.50 20.32 3.25
CA GLY A 195 -11.17 19.05 3.53
C GLY A 195 -10.94 17.98 2.48
N PHE A 196 -11.56 16.82 2.66
CA PHE A 196 -11.49 15.71 1.69
C PHE A 196 -12.07 16.09 0.33
N ARG A 197 -11.67 15.41 -0.75
CA ARG A 197 -12.22 15.58 -2.09
C ARG A 197 -13.59 14.96 -2.23
N ASP A 198 -13.76 13.77 -1.67
CA ASP A 198 -15.01 13.03 -1.71
C ASP A 198 -15.11 12.05 -0.52
N ALA A 199 -16.26 11.36 -0.45
CA ALA A 199 -16.50 10.35 0.57
C ALA A 199 -15.53 9.17 0.50
N VAL A 200 -14.94 8.86 -0.66
CA VAL A 200 -14.02 7.74 -0.79
C VAL A 200 -12.67 8.06 -0.17
N GLU A 201 -12.14 9.27 -0.39
CA GLU A 201 -10.94 9.73 0.31
C GLU A 201 -11.17 9.77 1.83
N MET A 202 -12.31 10.31 2.27
CA MET A 202 -12.66 10.36 3.69
C MET A 202 -12.75 8.97 4.33
N LEU A 203 -13.45 8.03 3.68
CA LEU A 203 -13.58 6.66 4.18
C LEU A 203 -12.24 5.91 4.10
N GLY A 204 -11.43 6.17 3.08
CA GLY A 204 -10.07 5.63 2.96
C GLY A 204 -9.20 6.05 4.15
N GLU A 205 -9.23 7.34 4.48
CA GLU A 205 -8.54 7.91 5.66
C GLU A 205 -9.08 7.36 6.98
N ARG A 206 -10.40 7.18 7.10
CA ARG A 206 -11.03 6.62 8.31
C ARG A 206 -10.65 5.16 8.55
N PHE A 207 -10.48 4.38 7.48
CA PHE A 207 -10.23 2.93 7.54
C PHE A 207 -8.83 2.54 7.06
N HIS A 208 -7.91 3.51 6.99
CA HIS A 208 -6.48 3.35 6.70
C HIS A 208 -6.18 2.65 5.36
N VAL A 209 -7.06 2.79 4.37
CA VAL A 209 -7.02 2.07 3.09
C VAL A 209 -6.92 3.05 1.92
N ASP A 210 -6.15 2.71 0.90
CA ASP A 210 -6.10 3.56 -0.30
C ASP A 210 -7.43 3.53 -1.07
N GLU A 211 -7.75 4.63 -1.76
CA GLU A 211 -9.00 4.71 -2.52
C GLU A 211 -9.11 3.62 -3.60
N PRO A 212 -8.04 3.25 -4.35
CA PRO A 212 -8.12 2.15 -5.31
C PRO A 212 -8.53 0.82 -4.68
N LEU A 213 -7.94 0.43 -3.54
CA LEU A 213 -8.29 -0.80 -2.86
C LEU A 213 -9.69 -0.73 -2.26
N LEU A 214 -10.07 0.39 -1.64
CA LEU A 214 -11.42 0.55 -1.10
C LEU A 214 -12.50 0.35 -2.18
N ARG A 215 -12.28 0.87 -3.39
CA ARG A 215 -13.16 0.63 -4.54
C ARG A 215 -13.09 -0.81 -5.03
N ALA A 216 -11.91 -1.42 -5.06
CA ALA A 216 -11.73 -2.80 -5.51
C ALA A 216 -12.38 -3.84 -4.58
N MET A 217 -12.40 -3.57 -3.27
CA MET A 217 -13.13 -4.37 -2.26
C MET A 217 -14.64 -4.21 -2.35
N ASN A 218 -15.13 -3.14 -3.01
CA ASN A 218 -16.55 -2.78 -3.10
C ASN A 218 -16.99 -2.56 -4.55
N PRO A 219 -16.86 -3.58 -5.43
CA PRO A 219 -17.13 -3.42 -6.85
C PRO A 219 -18.61 -3.07 -7.09
N GLY A 220 -18.85 -2.02 -7.89
CA GLY A 220 -20.19 -1.58 -8.27
C GLY A 220 -20.93 -0.74 -7.21
N VAL A 221 -20.31 -0.46 -6.06
CA VAL A 221 -20.90 0.42 -5.04
C VAL A 221 -20.84 1.88 -5.47
N ASP A 222 -21.96 2.58 -5.31
CA ASP A 222 -22.02 4.04 -5.37
C ASP A 222 -21.75 4.64 -3.98
N PHE A 223 -20.53 5.13 -3.78
CA PHE A 223 -20.09 5.78 -2.54
C PHE A 223 -20.76 7.12 -2.26
N LYS A 224 -21.59 7.64 -3.19
CA LYS A 224 -22.35 8.89 -3.00
C LYS A 224 -23.75 8.64 -2.45
N LYS A 225 -24.09 7.40 -2.10
CA LYS A 225 -25.42 7.01 -1.64
C LYS A 225 -25.39 6.50 -0.20
N ALA A 226 -26.18 7.14 0.66
CA ALA A 226 -26.35 6.70 2.04
C ALA A 226 -27.16 5.39 2.10
N GLY A 227 -26.95 4.62 3.17
CA GLY A 227 -27.58 3.32 3.40
C GLY A 227 -26.93 2.16 2.63
N VAL A 228 -25.88 2.42 1.84
CA VAL A 228 -25.12 1.37 1.16
C VAL A 228 -24.11 0.76 2.12
N ALA A 229 -24.12 -0.57 2.24
CA ALA A 229 -23.12 -1.31 2.99
C ALA A 229 -21.88 -1.54 2.13
N ILE A 230 -20.71 -1.28 2.71
CA ILE A 230 -19.38 -1.53 2.14
C ILE A 230 -18.56 -2.39 3.09
N ILE A 231 -17.58 -3.11 2.55
CA ILE A 231 -16.56 -3.82 3.30
C ILE A 231 -15.37 -2.87 3.48
N VAL A 232 -14.90 -2.75 4.71
CA VAL A 232 -13.75 -1.91 5.08
C VAL A 232 -12.81 -2.67 6.02
N PRO A 233 -11.54 -2.28 6.12
CA PRO A 233 -10.66 -2.73 7.18
C PRO A 233 -11.23 -2.54 8.58
N ASP A 234 -10.98 -3.51 9.45
CA ASP A 234 -11.15 -3.37 10.89
C ASP A 234 -9.81 -3.12 11.57
N THR A 235 -9.43 -1.85 11.63
CA THR A 235 -8.13 -1.35 12.13
C THR A 235 -8.00 -1.41 13.66
N GLY A 236 -9.05 -1.85 14.37
CA GLY A 236 -9.03 -2.02 15.83
C GLY A 236 -9.23 -0.72 16.62
N ALA A 237 -8.80 -0.77 17.88
CA ALA A 237 -8.87 0.38 18.79
C ALA A 237 -7.66 1.32 18.57
N PHE A 238 -7.82 2.58 18.97
CA PHE A 238 -6.69 3.51 19.01
C PHE A 238 -5.66 3.07 20.05
N PRO A 239 -4.37 3.41 19.89
CA PRO A 239 -3.37 3.09 20.88
C PRO A 239 -3.64 3.86 22.18
N GLU A 240 -3.43 3.18 23.30
CA GLU A 240 -3.69 3.71 24.64
C GLU A 240 -2.38 4.00 25.39
N GLY A 241 -2.50 4.79 26.47
CA GLY A 241 -1.38 5.16 27.33
C GLY A 241 -0.62 6.40 26.84
N LYS A 242 0.57 6.59 27.42
CA LYS A 242 1.44 7.72 27.10
C LYS A 242 2.84 7.25 26.74
N VAL A 243 3.47 7.96 25.80
CA VAL A 243 4.84 7.68 25.37
C VAL A 243 5.82 8.61 26.07
N GLU A 244 6.92 8.05 26.55
CA GLU A 244 8.01 8.80 27.17
C GLU A 244 9.04 9.25 26.10
N ARG A 245 9.25 8.41 25.10
CA ARG A 245 10.30 8.60 24.09
C ARG A 245 9.80 8.23 22.70
N ILE A 246 10.20 9.02 21.72
CA ILE A 246 10.02 8.77 20.30
C ILE A 246 11.39 8.75 19.64
N THR A 247 11.65 7.77 18.78
CA THR A 247 12.80 7.81 17.87
C THR A 247 12.33 7.94 16.43
N VAL A 248 13.09 8.71 15.67
CA VAL A 248 12.89 8.92 14.23
C VAL A 248 14.14 8.43 13.53
N ASP A 249 14.05 7.25 12.92
CA ASP A 249 15.16 6.61 12.22
C ASP A 249 15.18 7.07 10.77
N LYS A 250 16.17 7.91 10.43
CA LYS A 250 16.29 8.53 9.10
C LYS A 250 16.58 7.50 8.02
N ARG A 251 17.40 6.49 8.30
CA ARG A 251 17.81 5.47 7.33
C ARG A 251 16.72 4.46 7.07
N LEU A 252 15.99 4.05 8.10
CA LEU A 252 14.85 3.15 7.96
C LEU A 252 13.60 3.90 7.47
N GLY A 253 13.53 5.23 7.65
CA GLY A 253 12.33 5.99 7.29
C GLY A 253 11.16 5.58 8.17
N GLU A 254 11.37 5.54 9.49
CA GLU A 254 10.41 5.01 10.48
C GLU A 254 10.39 5.89 11.73
N LEU A 255 9.23 5.95 12.37
CA LEU A 255 9.05 6.50 13.71
C LEU A 255 8.70 5.37 14.66
N ARG A 256 9.33 5.33 15.84
CA ARG A 256 9.01 4.40 16.94
C ARG A 256 8.64 5.19 18.18
N ALA A 257 7.60 4.76 18.88
CA ALA A 257 7.17 5.37 20.13
C ALA A 257 7.23 4.34 21.27
N TYR A 258 7.82 4.75 22.39
CA TYR A 258 8.12 3.92 23.55
C TYR A 258 7.39 4.45 24.79
N ASP A 259 6.81 3.54 25.57
CA ASP A 259 6.26 3.87 26.88
C ASP A 259 7.36 4.04 27.94
N ALA A 260 6.95 4.30 29.19
CA ALA A 260 7.88 4.52 30.30
C ALA A 260 8.67 3.28 30.74
N THR A 261 8.34 2.10 30.21
CA THR A 261 9.06 0.84 30.44
C THR A 261 9.98 0.48 29.29
N ASP A 262 10.19 1.42 28.35
CA ASP A 262 10.95 1.25 27.12
C ASP A 262 10.33 0.22 26.14
N LYS A 263 9.05 -0.11 26.34
CA LYS A 263 8.31 -0.99 25.42
C LYS A 263 7.79 -0.17 24.25
N ILE A 264 7.98 -0.70 23.04
CA ILE A 264 7.42 -0.14 21.81
C ILE A 264 5.90 -0.29 21.84
N VAL A 265 5.19 0.83 21.74
CA VAL A 265 3.73 0.88 21.66
C VAL A 265 3.22 1.19 20.27
N MET A 266 4.05 1.79 19.42
CA MET A 266 3.71 2.14 18.04
C MET A 266 4.98 2.22 17.19
N ILE A 267 4.92 1.69 15.97
CA ILE A 267 5.88 1.94 14.89
C ILE A 267 5.11 2.31 13.63
N ALA A 268 5.55 3.37 12.94
CA ALA A 268 4.96 3.77 11.66
C ALA A 268 6.03 4.14 10.64
N PRO A 269 5.80 3.88 9.34
CA PRO A 269 6.65 4.39 8.28
C PRO A 269 6.54 5.92 8.23
N ALA A 270 7.66 6.56 7.94
CA ALA A 270 7.77 8.01 7.91
C ALA A 270 8.47 8.48 6.63
N THR A 271 8.11 9.68 6.20
CA THR A 271 8.88 10.45 5.23
C THR A 271 9.67 11.52 5.95
N ILE A 272 10.99 11.42 5.90
CA ILE A 272 11.91 12.23 6.70
C ILE A 272 12.72 13.16 5.77
N GLY A 273 13.26 14.25 6.32
CA GLY A 273 14.14 15.22 5.64
C GLY A 273 15.14 14.56 4.69
N SER A 274 15.30 15.11 3.47
CA SER A 274 16.40 14.71 2.59
C SER A 274 17.73 15.27 3.10
N PRO A 275 18.88 14.78 2.62
CA PRO A 275 20.17 15.44 2.88
C PRO A 275 20.19 16.92 2.47
N ASP A 276 19.45 17.30 1.42
CA ASP A 276 19.33 18.69 0.96
C ASP A 276 18.45 19.56 1.87
N THR A 277 17.57 18.94 2.67
CA THR A 277 16.67 19.58 3.63
C THR A 277 16.60 18.74 4.91
N PRO A 278 17.71 18.67 5.67
CA PRO A 278 17.87 17.67 6.71
C PRO A 278 16.91 17.90 7.86
N SER A 279 16.40 16.80 8.40
CA SER A 279 15.73 16.81 9.70
C SER A 279 16.72 17.19 10.80
N PRO A 280 16.24 17.80 11.91
CA PRO A 280 17.10 18.29 12.96
C PRO A 280 17.87 17.14 13.63
N GLU A 281 18.99 17.48 14.27
CA GLU A 281 19.78 16.55 15.07
C GLU A 281 19.53 16.79 16.56
N GLY A 282 19.72 15.74 17.36
CA GLY A 282 19.68 15.79 18.82
C GLY A 282 18.30 15.55 19.42
N LYS A 283 18.26 15.66 20.75
CA LYS A 283 17.07 15.41 21.57
C LYS A 283 16.17 16.63 21.64
N MET A 284 14.89 16.42 21.42
CA MET A 284 13.84 17.43 21.42
C MET A 284 12.73 17.02 22.39
N THR A 285 11.80 17.93 22.66
CA THR A 285 10.58 17.64 23.41
C THR A 285 9.35 18.01 22.59
N VAL A 286 8.27 17.27 22.78
CA VAL A 286 6.98 17.62 22.20
C VAL A 286 6.42 18.85 22.94
N ASN A 287 6.06 19.89 22.21
CA ASN A 287 5.43 21.09 22.75
C ASN A 287 3.90 20.94 22.87
N GLY A 288 3.29 20.17 21.97
CA GLY A 288 1.86 19.93 21.91
C GLY A 288 1.46 19.16 20.65
N ALA A 289 0.26 18.58 20.65
CA ALA A 289 -0.37 17.97 19.49
C ALA A 289 -1.64 18.76 19.15
N PHE A 290 -1.79 19.11 17.89
CA PHE A 290 -2.81 20.04 17.40
C PHE A 290 -3.57 19.39 16.25
N PRO A 291 -4.79 18.86 16.48
CA PRO A 291 -5.64 18.36 15.42
C PRO A 291 -6.14 19.51 14.55
N ASP A 292 -6.38 19.23 13.27
CA ASP A 292 -6.86 20.19 12.28
C ASP A 292 -6.12 21.54 12.34
N PRO A 293 -4.78 21.54 12.19
CA PRO A 293 -3.97 22.73 12.39
C PRO A 293 -4.19 23.76 11.27
N VAL A 294 -4.24 25.04 11.64
CA VAL A 294 -4.06 26.16 10.70
C VAL A 294 -2.58 26.20 10.29
N TYR A 295 -2.30 26.20 8.99
CA TYR A 295 -0.93 26.21 8.49
C TYR A 295 -0.47 27.62 8.12
N VAL A 296 0.53 28.14 8.84
CA VAL A 296 1.15 29.43 8.55
C VAL A 296 2.37 29.23 7.67
N TYR A 297 2.21 29.47 6.38
CA TYR A 297 3.29 29.41 5.41
C TYR A 297 4.13 30.70 5.43
N ASN A 298 5.45 30.56 5.55
CA ASN A 298 6.37 31.69 5.40
C ASN A 298 7.54 31.34 4.45
N PRO A 299 7.58 31.88 3.21
CA PRO A 299 8.63 31.55 2.24
C PRO A 299 10.04 31.96 2.70
N LYS A 300 10.16 32.88 3.66
CA LYS A 300 11.45 33.31 4.21
C LYS A 300 12.01 32.34 5.27
N LEU A 301 11.16 31.49 5.85
CA LEU A 301 11.54 30.57 6.94
C LEU A 301 11.44 29.09 6.53
N ASN A 302 10.48 28.75 5.68
CA ASN A 302 10.23 27.38 5.24
C ASN A 302 10.95 27.11 3.91
N PHE A 303 10.24 27.29 2.80
CA PHE A 303 10.72 27.12 1.43
C PHE A 303 9.80 27.92 0.50
N GLN A 304 10.24 28.22 -0.73
CA GLN A 304 9.39 28.89 -1.70
C GLN A 304 8.53 27.87 -2.47
N GLN A 305 7.21 27.89 -2.25
CA GLN A 305 6.25 27.04 -2.95
C GLN A 305 5.79 27.77 -4.22
N GLY A 306 6.18 27.24 -5.37
CA GLY A 306 5.88 27.86 -6.66
C GLY A 306 6.35 29.33 -6.72
N LYS A 307 5.43 30.24 -7.03
CA LYS A 307 5.71 31.69 -7.13
C LYS A 307 5.30 32.46 -5.87
N ASN A 308 4.95 31.77 -4.78
CA ASN A 308 4.47 32.41 -3.56
C ASN A 308 5.62 33.02 -2.75
N LYS A 309 5.62 34.37 -2.66
CA LYS A 309 6.65 35.16 -1.96
C LYS A 309 6.15 35.82 -0.67
N GLN A 310 4.88 35.63 -0.34
CA GLN A 310 4.24 36.26 0.82
C GLN A 310 3.92 35.21 1.89
N LYS A 311 3.80 35.69 3.14
CA LYS A 311 3.27 34.88 4.23
C LYS A 311 1.79 34.59 3.95
N LEU A 312 1.38 33.34 4.08
CA LEU A 312 0.00 32.89 3.88
C LEU A 312 -0.48 32.15 5.11
N THR A 313 -1.77 32.26 5.40
CA THR A 313 -2.45 31.45 6.41
C THR A 313 -3.43 30.55 5.69
N LEU A 314 -3.16 29.25 5.70
CA LEU A 314 -4.00 28.24 5.06
C LEU A 314 -5.00 27.70 6.09
N PRO A 315 -6.27 27.53 5.70
CA PRO A 315 -7.29 27.02 6.61
C PRO A 315 -6.99 25.55 6.97
N PRO A 316 -7.61 25.02 8.05
CA PRO A 316 -7.33 23.67 8.49
C PRO A 316 -8.00 22.61 7.60
N GLY A 317 -7.48 21.40 7.66
CA GLY A 317 -8.11 20.20 7.12
C GLY A 317 -7.10 19.11 6.71
N PRO A 318 -7.57 17.87 6.53
CA PRO A 318 -6.73 16.70 6.24
C PRO A 318 -5.92 16.82 4.95
N ASN A 319 -6.40 17.62 3.99
CA ASN A 319 -5.68 17.89 2.75
C ASN A 319 -4.77 19.14 2.82
N GLY A 320 -4.54 19.67 4.03
CA GLY A 320 -3.58 20.74 4.25
C GLY A 320 -2.12 20.28 4.17
N PRO A 321 -1.15 21.21 4.03
CA PRO A 321 0.28 20.84 3.90
C PRO A 321 0.87 20.02 5.05
N VAL A 322 0.25 20.09 6.23
CA VAL A 322 0.65 19.34 7.43
C VAL A 322 -0.39 18.29 7.84
N GLY A 323 -1.35 18.01 6.95
CA GLY A 323 -2.40 17.02 7.18
C GLY A 323 -3.34 17.35 8.34
N ALA A 324 -3.95 16.31 8.89
CA ALA A 324 -4.96 16.39 9.96
C ALA A 324 -4.38 16.60 11.37
N MET A 325 -3.07 16.49 11.54
CA MET A 325 -2.41 16.55 12.85
C MET A 325 -1.04 17.20 12.75
N TRP A 326 -0.75 18.14 13.63
CA TRP A 326 0.58 18.71 13.84
C TRP A 326 1.05 18.45 15.27
N ILE A 327 2.18 17.78 15.43
CA ILE A 327 2.87 17.56 16.70
C ILE A 327 4.11 18.45 16.70
N ASP A 328 4.05 19.52 17.49
CA ASP A 328 5.06 20.56 17.55
C ASP A 328 6.27 20.10 18.37
N LEU A 329 7.48 20.37 17.88
CA LEU A 329 8.72 20.03 18.57
C LEU A 329 9.41 21.28 19.12
N SER A 330 10.24 21.11 20.15
CA SER A 330 10.97 22.21 20.79
C SER A 330 11.97 22.94 19.89
N LYS A 331 12.36 22.35 18.75
CA LYS A 331 13.11 23.05 17.71
C LYS A 331 12.13 23.88 16.86
N PRO A 332 12.38 25.19 16.71
CA PRO A 332 11.51 26.05 15.89
C PRO A 332 11.31 25.49 14.48
N THR A 333 10.08 25.59 13.98
CA THR A 333 9.65 25.22 12.61
C THR A 333 9.66 23.72 12.27
N TYR A 334 9.98 22.83 13.21
CA TYR A 334 9.95 21.38 13.00
C TYR A 334 8.81 20.72 13.76
N GLY A 335 8.22 19.70 13.14
CA GLY A 335 7.14 18.91 13.71
C GLY A 335 7.06 17.52 13.10
N ILE A 336 6.28 16.67 13.78
CA ILE A 336 5.78 15.40 13.24
C ILE A 336 4.34 15.66 12.81
N HIS A 337 3.95 15.30 11.60
CA HIS A 337 2.65 15.70 11.08
C HIS A 337 2.05 14.71 10.08
N GLY A 338 0.75 14.85 9.82
CA GLY A 338 0.04 14.07 8.82
C GLY A 338 0.37 14.48 7.38
N THR A 339 -0.38 14.00 6.39
CA THR A 339 -0.13 14.33 4.99
C THR A 339 -1.42 14.28 4.17
N PRO A 340 -1.57 15.14 3.15
CA PRO A 340 -2.65 14.99 2.15
C PRO A 340 -2.44 13.79 1.21
N GLU A 341 -1.24 13.19 1.22
CA GLU A 341 -0.85 12.13 0.30
C GLU A 341 -0.32 10.90 1.05
N PRO A 342 -1.17 10.16 1.81
CA PRO A 342 -0.71 9.06 2.66
C PRO A 342 -0.04 7.93 1.87
N SER A 343 -0.46 7.71 0.61
CA SER A 343 0.14 6.71 -0.27
C SER A 343 1.59 7.02 -0.70
N GLN A 344 2.08 8.24 -0.45
CA GLN A 344 3.46 8.69 -0.74
C GLN A 344 4.41 8.55 0.45
N ILE A 345 3.93 8.09 1.61
CA ILE A 345 4.78 7.90 2.78
C ILE A 345 5.89 6.88 2.49
N SER A 346 7.13 7.27 2.79
CA SER A 346 8.36 6.52 2.52
C SER A 346 8.71 6.32 1.04
N LYS A 347 8.01 7.01 0.11
CA LYS A 347 8.28 6.97 -1.34
C LYS A 347 8.90 8.27 -1.87
N THR A 348 8.86 9.33 -1.05
CA THR A 348 9.37 10.66 -1.38
C THR A 348 10.26 11.16 -0.26
N ALA A 349 10.83 12.36 -0.41
CA ALA A 349 11.65 12.99 0.62
C ALA A 349 10.98 14.21 1.26
N SER A 350 11.39 14.45 2.50
CA SER A 350 11.16 15.57 3.40
C SER A 350 11.35 16.98 2.80
N HIS A 351 10.83 18.05 3.43
CA HIS A 351 11.51 19.36 3.50
C HIS A 351 11.94 19.61 4.97
N GLY A 352 12.51 18.59 5.62
CA GLY A 352 12.98 18.62 7.01
C GLY A 352 12.02 18.08 8.09
N CYS A 353 10.70 18.14 7.90
CA CYS A 353 9.73 17.60 8.87
C CYS A 353 9.56 16.07 8.78
N VAL A 354 8.93 15.46 9.78
CA VAL A 354 8.57 14.03 9.76
C VAL A 354 7.11 13.91 9.35
N ARG A 355 6.85 13.34 8.17
CA ARG A 355 5.48 13.10 7.69
C ARG A 355 5.08 11.66 7.95
N LEU A 356 3.89 11.48 8.49
CA LEU A 356 3.20 10.21 8.65
C LEU A 356 1.89 10.26 7.86
N THR A 357 1.18 9.14 7.77
CA THR A 357 -0.24 9.17 7.37
C THR A 357 -1.03 10.00 8.40
N ASN A 358 -2.21 10.51 8.03
CA ASN A 358 -2.99 11.32 8.96
C ASN A 358 -3.43 10.51 10.19
N TRP A 359 -3.80 9.24 10.02
CA TRP A 359 -4.19 8.36 11.12
C TRP A 359 -3.02 8.02 12.05
N ASP A 360 -1.84 7.69 11.50
CA ASP A 360 -0.64 7.45 12.33
C ASP A 360 -0.26 8.71 13.12
N ALA A 361 -0.31 9.89 12.48
CA ALA A 361 -0.04 11.15 13.17
C ALA A 361 -1.07 11.42 14.28
N ALA A 362 -2.36 11.17 14.03
CA ALA A 362 -3.40 11.33 15.02
C ALA A 362 -3.24 10.36 16.19
N ASP A 363 -2.85 9.11 15.93
CA ASP A 363 -2.60 8.09 16.95
C ASP A 363 -1.41 8.47 17.81
N LEU A 364 -0.29 8.88 17.21
CA LEU A 364 0.85 9.42 17.94
C LEU A 364 0.45 10.65 18.78
N GLY A 365 -0.37 11.54 18.21
CA GLY A 365 -0.89 12.73 18.90
C GLY A 365 -1.69 12.42 20.17
N ARG A 366 -2.34 11.24 20.25
CA ARG A 366 -3.01 10.77 21.47
C ARG A 366 -2.03 10.30 22.53
N LEU A 367 -0.92 9.70 22.11
CA LEU A 367 0.09 9.10 22.98
C LEU A 367 1.05 10.12 23.59
N VAL A 368 1.32 11.24 22.92
CA VAL A 368 2.28 12.23 23.45
C VAL A 368 1.76 12.95 24.69
N ASP A 369 2.69 13.34 25.57
CA ASP A 369 2.47 14.20 26.73
C ASP A 369 3.32 15.49 26.55
N PRO A 370 2.67 16.66 26.35
CA PRO A 370 3.35 17.93 26.16
C PRO A 370 4.40 18.22 27.23
N LYS A 371 5.57 18.66 26.79
CA LYS A 371 6.75 18.99 27.60
C LYS A 371 7.41 17.80 28.32
N LYS A 372 6.88 16.58 28.18
CA LYS A 372 7.46 15.35 28.74
C LYS A 372 7.96 14.39 27.69
N THR A 373 7.15 14.09 26.67
CA THR A 373 7.58 13.18 25.61
C THR A 373 8.79 13.75 24.89
N THR A 374 9.84 12.93 24.82
CA THR A 374 11.09 13.27 24.15
C THR A 374 11.11 12.70 22.74
N VAL A 375 11.79 13.39 21.83
CA VAL A 375 11.98 12.94 20.43
C VAL A 375 13.45 12.96 20.10
N GLU A 376 13.96 11.89 19.51
CA GLU A 376 15.35 11.75 19.10
C GLU A 376 15.43 11.29 17.65
N PHE A 377 16.28 11.97 16.86
CA PHE A 377 16.55 11.58 15.49
C PHE A 377 17.81 10.71 15.45
N THR A 378 17.70 9.54 14.82
CA THR A 378 18.78 8.56 14.70
C THR A 378 19.16 8.33 13.22
N GLU A 379 20.41 7.95 13.00
CA GLU A 379 20.99 7.71 11.66
C GLU A 379 20.90 6.26 11.19
#